data_AF-X0TV81-F1
#
_entry.id   AF-X0TV81-F1
#
_cell.length_a   1.000
_cell.length_b   1.000
_cell.length_c   1.000
_cell.angle_alpha   90.00
_cell.angle_beta   90.00
_cell.angle_gamma   90.00
#
_symmetry.space_group_name_H-M   'P 1'
#
loop_
_entity.id
_entity.type
_entity.pdbx_description
1 polymer ?
#
loop_
_entity_poly.entity_id
_entity_poly.type
_entity_poly.pdbx_seq_one_letter_code
_entity_poly.pdbx_strand_id
1 'polypeptide(L)'
;RLIRIQGRYYMQLGVGKSLEITDEMRSNIIWGQTWPNIAVDLGVDPGKFVEAAGSNHYSAIEGDCVEEVKYACREAGVPVTRIDSDRDLAEFCEMIADSAY
;
A
#
# COMPACT_ATOMS: atom_id res chain seq x y z
N ARG A 1 0.47 -5.79 -2.32
CA ARG A 1 0.87 -5.43 -3.69
C ARG A 1 2.33 -5.81 -3.91
N LEU A 2 2.59 -6.78 -4.80
CA LEU A 2 3.95 -7.14 -5.21
C LEU A 2 4.44 -6.13 -6.26
N ILE A 3 5.63 -5.59 -6.06
CA ILE A 3 6.30 -4.65 -6.97
C ILE A 3 7.71 -5.13 -7.27
N ARG A 4 8.30 -4.60 -8.36
CA ARG A 4 9.67 -4.90 -8.76
C ARG A 4 10.41 -3.60 -9.06
N ILE A 5 11.50 -3.35 -8.35
CA ILE A 5 12.37 -2.17 -8.51
C ILE A 5 13.77 -2.69 -8.79
N GLN A 6 14.38 -2.23 -9.89
CA GLN A 6 15.75 -2.61 -10.31
C GLN A 6 16.03 -4.12 -10.22
N GLY A 7 15.06 -4.93 -10.68
CA GLY A 7 15.21 -6.38 -10.71
C GLY A 7 14.86 -7.10 -9.39
N ARG A 8 14.74 -6.40 -8.26
CA ARG A 8 14.37 -6.96 -6.94
C ARG A 8 12.89 -6.80 -6.64
N TYR A 9 12.29 -7.83 -6.03
CA TYR A 9 10.89 -7.82 -5.64
C TYR A 9 10.69 -7.30 -4.21
N TYR A 10 9.57 -6.61 -3.99
CA TYR A 10 9.13 -6.13 -2.68
C TYR A 10 7.61 -6.32 -2.56
N MET A 11 7.14 -6.66 -1.36
CA MET A 11 5.71 -6.73 -1.05
C MET A 11 5.30 -5.52 -0.22
N GLN A 12 4.42 -4.69 -0.76
CA GLN A 12 3.74 -3.62 -0.02
C GLN A 12 2.42 -4.16 0.56
N LEU A 13 2.30 -4.23 1.88
CA LEU A 13 1.22 -4.89 2.62
C LEU A 13 0.75 -3.99 3.75
N GLY A 14 -0.55 -3.92 4.03
CA GLY A 14 -1.06 -3.20 5.19
C GLY A 14 -2.48 -3.61 5.51
N VAL A 15 -2.92 -3.29 6.71
CA VAL A 15 -4.30 -3.47 7.19
C VAL A 15 -4.93 -2.10 7.30
N GLY A 16 -6.08 -1.94 6.69
CA GLY A 16 -6.86 -0.71 6.78
C GLY A 16 -8.28 -1.00 7.26
N LYS A 17 -8.99 0.05 7.64
CA LYS A 17 -10.41 0.00 7.95
C LYS A 17 -11.20 0.45 6.74
N SER A 18 -12.19 -0.35 6.34
CA SER A 18 -13.16 0.12 5.35
C SER A 18 -14.01 1.22 5.99
N LEU A 19 -14.19 2.31 5.25
CA LEU A 19 -15.05 3.42 5.63
C LEU A 19 -16.29 3.43 4.76
N GLU A 20 -17.42 3.86 5.33
CA GLU A 20 -18.56 4.22 4.52
C GLU A 20 -18.23 5.46 3.68
N ILE A 21 -18.52 5.38 2.39
CA ILE A 21 -18.29 6.49 1.47
C ILE A 21 -19.40 7.51 1.66
N THR A 22 -19.04 8.69 2.15
CA THR A 22 -19.96 9.84 2.26
C THR A 22 -20.11 10.58 0.93
N ASP A 23 -21.17 11.37 0.80
CA ASP A 23 -21.40 12.21 -0.38
C ASP A 23 -20.28 13.25 -0.56
N GLU A 24 -19.74 13.77 0.53
CA GLU A 24 -18.58 14.68 0.51
C GLU A 24 -17.36 13.99 -0.12
N MET A 25 -17.04 12.76 0.30
CA MET A 25 -15.95 11.99 -0.29
C MET A 25 -16.18 11.75 -1.79
N ARG A 26 -17.40 11.38 -2.19
CA ARG A 26 -17.74 11.19 -3.62
C ARG A 26 -17.56 12.46 -4.43
N SER A 27 -17.95 13.61 -3.89
CA SER A 27 -17.85 14.89 -4.58
C SER A 27 -16.40 15.29 -4.89
N ASN A 28 -15.44 14.81 -4.07
CA ASN A 28 -14.01 15.06 -4.25
C ASN A 28 -13.33 14.09 -5.23
N ILE A 29 -14.01 13.00 -5.64
CA ILE A 29 -13.48 12.07 -6.64
C ILE A 29 -13.66 12.70 -8.01
N ILE A 30 -12.58 13.21 -8.62
CA ILE A 30 -12.64 13.86 -9.93
C ILE A 30 -12.67 12.83 -11.07
N TRP A 31 -12.01 11.68 -10.89
CA TRP A 31 -11.88 10.63 -11.91
C TRP A 31 -12.48 9.31 -11.42
N GLY A 32 -13.25 8.65 -12.28
CA GLY A 32 -13.89 7.37 -11.93
C GLY A 32 -15.13 7.50 -11.03
N GLN A 33 -15.84 8.65 -11.05
CA GLN A 33 -17.06 8.84 -10.24
C GLN A 33 -18.13 7.75 -10.44
N THR A 34 -18.21 7.19 -11.64
CA THR A 34 -19.16 6.11 -11.98
C THR A 34 -18.65 4.71 -11.67
N TRP A 35 -17.40 4.58 -11.22
CA TRP A 35 -16.80 3.29 -10.90
C TRP A 35 -17.18 2.83 -9.49
N PRO A 36 -17.08 1.51 -9.20
CA PRO A 36 -17.14 1.03 -7.84
C PRO A 36 -16.04 1.68 -7.01
N ASN A 37 -16.41 2.26 -5.86
CA ASN A 37 -15.48 2.90 -4.95
C ASN A 37 -15.50 2.17 -3.61
N ILE A 38 -14.32 2.00 -3.02
CA ILE A 38 -14.14 1.60 -1.62
C ILE A 38 -13.21 2.62 -0.97
N ALA A 39 -13.61 3.14 0.19
CA ALA A 39 -12.74 3.97 1.01
C ALA A 39 -12.06 3.10 2.06
N VAL A 40 -10.74 3.25 2.17
CA VAL A 40 -9.91 2.51 3.12
C VAL A 40 -9.02 3.50 3.86
N ASP A 41 -9.11 3.51 5.18
CA ASP A 41 -8.21 4.24 6.06
C ASP A 41 -7.06 3.32 6.50
N LEU A 42 -5.85 3.65 6.07
CA LEU A 42 -4.62 2.94 6.45
C LEU A 42 -3.96 3.52 7.72
N GLY A 43 -4.47 4.62 8.26
CA GLY A 43 -3.92 5.26 9.46
C GLY A 43 -2.55 5.91 9.26
N VAL A 44 -2.20 6.27 8.02
CA VAL A 44 -0.92 6.87 7.65
C VAL A 44 -1.11 8.23 6.98
N ASP A 45 -0.04 9.01 6.94
CA ASP A 45 -0.02 10.25 6.16
C ASP A 45 -0.21 9.94 4.66
N PRO A 46 -1.21 10.55 3.98
CA PRO A 46 -1.47 10.28 2.56
C PRO A 46 -0.30 10.65 1.65
N GLY A 47 0.47 11.69 2.00
CA GLY A 47 1.64 12.12 1.22
C GLY A 47 2.73 11.07 1.25
N LYS A 48 3.08 10.57 2.44
CA LYS A 48 4.05 9.46 2.59
C LYS A 48 3.61 8.20 1.86
N PHE A 49 2.32 7.88 1.91
CA PHE A 49 1.79 6.74 1.16
C PHE A 49 1.98 6.91 -0.35
N VAL A 50 1.63 8.09 -0.90
CA VAL A 50 1.76 8.38 -2.33
C VAL A 50 3.22 8.32 -2.79
N GLU A 51 4.15 8.83 -1.99
CA GLU A 51 5.59 8.79 -2.30
C GLU A 51 6.13 7.36 -2.34
N ALA A 52 5.71 6.51 -1.41
CA ALA A 52 6.18 5.14 -1.32
C ALA A 52 5.46 4.17 -2.28
N ALA A 53 4.22 4.47 -2.70
CA ALA A 53 3.39 3.56 -3.47
C ALA A 53 4.07 3.15 -4.80
N GLY A 54 4.46 1.88 -4.91
CA GLY A 54 5.16 1.36 -6.10
C GLY A 54 4.24 1.02 -7.27
N SER A 55 2.92 1.25 -7.12
CA SER A 55 1.92 1.03 -8.17
C SER A 55 0.62 1.79 -7.87
N ASN A 56 -0.10 2.15 -8.92
CA ASN A 56 -1.47 2.68 -8.84
C ASN A 56 -2.54 1.60 -8.56
N HIS A 57 -2.18 0.31 -8.58
CA HIS A 57 -3.10 -0.80 -8.41
C HIS A 57 -2.79 -1.58 -7.13
N TYR A 58 -3.81 -1.82 -6.30
CA TYR A 58 -3.74 -2.65 -5.10
C TYR A 58 -4.78 -3.77 -5.15
N SER A 59 -4.52 -4.83 -4.38
CA SER A 59 -5.48 -5.91 -4.13
C SER A 59 -5.93 -5.79 -2.70
N ALA A 60 -7.22 -5.53 -2.49
CA ALA A 60 -7.85 -5.54 -1.18
C ALA A 60 -8.53 -6.90 -0.96
N ILE A 61 -8.41 -7.42 0.24
CA ILE A 61 -9.08 -8.63 0.71
C ILE A 61 -9.73 -8.32 2.05
N GLU A 62 -10.80 -9.03 2.38
CA GLU A 62 -11.45 -8.88 3.69
C GLU A 62 -10.65 -9.60 4.78
N GLY A 63 -10.60 -8.98 5.97
CA GLY A 63 -9.91 -9.52 7.14
C GLY A 63 -8.43 -9.13 7.24
N ASP A 64 -7.79 -9.58 8.30
CA ASP A 64 -6.36 -9.43 8.53
C ASP A 64 -5.65 -10.73 8.13
N CYS A 65 -4.96 -10.72 6.99
CA CYS A 65 -4.16 -11.83 6.50
C CYS A 65 -2.66 -11.50 6.48
N VAL A 66 -2.22 -10.60 7.35
CA VAL A 66 -0.84 -10.11 7.40
C VAL A 66 0.15 -11.26 7.56
N GLU A 67 -0.11 -12.17 8.49
CA GLU A 67 0.87 -13.18 8.87
C GLU A 67 1.00 -14.27 7.79
N GLU A 68 -0.09 -14.61 7.10
CA GLU A 68 -0.09 -15.50 5.94
C GLU A 68 0.72 -14.92 4.79
N VAL A 69 0.51 -13.63 4.48
CA VAL A 69 1.26 -12.94 3.42
C VAL A 69 2.73 -12.80 3.79
N LYS A 70 3.05 -12.45 5.05
CA LYS A 70 4.43 -12.40 5.53
C LYS A 70 5.11 -13.75 5.49
N TYR A 71 4.38 -14.83 5.82
CA TYR A 71 4.88 -16.19 5.69
C TYR A 71 5.24 -16.50 4.25
N ALA A 72 4.33 -16.30 3.29
CA ALA A 72 4.59 -16.54 1.88
C ALA A 72 5.76 -15.71 1.34
N CYS A 73 5.85 -14.43 1.73
CA CYS A 73 6.94 -13.55 1.32
C CYS A 73 8.31 -14.01 1.87
N ARG A 74 8.35 -14.47 3.12
CA ARG A 74 9.56 -15.02 3.73
C ARG A 74 10.05 -16.27 3.00
N GLU A 75 9.16 -17.22 2.68
CA GLU A 75 9.52 -18.42 1.91
C GLU A 75 10.04 -18.07 0.51
N ALA A 76 9.51 -16.99 -0.09
CA ALA A 76 9.94 -16.51 -1.40
C ALA A 76 11.17 -15.59 -1.38
N GLY A 77 11.73 -15.26 -0.21
CA GLY A 77 12.83 -14.30 -0.07
C GLY A 77 12.45 -12.85 -0.46
N VAL A 78 11.16 -12.51 -0.38
CA VAL A 78 10.62 -11.19 -0.75
C VAL A 78 10.51 -10.33 0.52
N PRO A 79 11.22 -9.19 0.62
CA PRO A 79 11.04 -8.26 1.73
C PRO A 79 9.63 -7.63 1.72
N VAL A 80 9.12 -7.35 2.92
CA VAL A 80 7.79 -6.76 3.13
C VAL A 80 7.95 -5.35 3.69
N THR A 81 7.21 -4.41 3.11
CA THR A 81 7.03 -3.04 3.60
C THR A 81 5.60 -2.87 4.08
N ARG A 82 5.43 -2.36 5.31
CA ARG A 82 4.10 -2.02 5.84
C ARG A 82 3.63 -0.67 5.30
N ILE A 83 2.54 -0.67 4.53
CA ILE A 83 1.95 0.56 4.00
C ILE A 83 0.99 1.25 4.98
N ASP A 84 0.76 0.62 6.12
CA ASP A 84 0.00 1.09 7.27
C ASP A 84 0.91 1.51 8.44
N SER A 85 2.17 1.88 8.12
CA SER A 85 3.16 2.40 9.06
C SER A 85 3.94 3.54 8.42
N ASP A 86 3.77 4.76 8.92
CA ASP A 86 4.51 5.94 8.49
C ASP A 86 6.03 5.74 8.52
N ARG A 87 6.52 5.00 9.53
CA ARG A 87 7.94 4.69 9.67
C ARG A 87 8.41 3.76 8.56
N ASP A 88 7.69 2.67 8.33
CA ASP A 88 8.08 1.66 7.34
C ASP A 88 7.98 2.23 5.90
N LEU A 89 7.05 3.15 5.66
CA LEU A 89 6.97 3.92 4.40
C LEU A 89 8.23 4.77 4.17
N ALA A 90 8.67 5.51 5.19
CA ALA A 90 9.88 6.33 5.12
C ALA A 90 11.14 5.47 4.91
N GLU A 91 11.30 4.41 5.71
CA GLU A 91 12.42 3.46 5.59
C GLU A 91 12.48 2.82 4.20
N PHE A 92 11.31 2.52 3.60
CA PHE A 92 11.25 1.99 2.24
C PHE A 92 11.72 3.01 1.20
N CYS A 93 11.28 4.26 1.29
CA CYS A 93 11.73 5.32 0.38
C CYS A 93 13.25 5.55 0.47
N GLU A 94 13.80 5.60 1.68
CA GLU A 94 15.24 5.73 1.92
C GLU A 94 16.02 4.56 1.32
N MET A 95 15.61 3.33 1.60
CA MET A 95 16.25 2.11 1.05
C MET A 95 16.26 2.12 -0.49
N ILE A 96 15.17 2.55 -1.13
CA ILE A 96 15.09 2.61 -2.59
C ILE A 96 15.96 3.74 -3.14
N ALA A 97 16.02 4.90 -2.49
CA ALA A 97 16.89 6.01 -2.88
C ALA A 97 18.37 5.61 -2.81
N ASP A 98 18.78 4.91 -1.75
CA ASP A 98 20.15 4.42 -1.58
C ASP A 98 20.52 3.35 -2.61
N SER A 99 19.55 2.53 -3.05
CA SER A 99 19.76 1.50 -4.07
C SER A 99 19.83 2.07 -5.50
N ALA A 100 19.52 3.36 -5.68
CA ALA A 100 19.54 4.03 -6.99
C ALA A 100 20.93 4.52 -7.42
N TYR A 101 21.93 4.41 -6.54
CA TYR A 101 23.33 4.80 -6.76
C TYR A 101 24.26 3.58 -6.76
#